data_AF-A8XMN0-F1
#
_entry.id   AF-A8XMN0-F1
#
_cell.length_a   1.000
_cell.length_b   1.000
_cell.length_c   1.000
_cell.angle_alpha   90.00
_cell.angle_beta   90.00
_cell.angle_gamma   90.00
#
_symmetry.space_group_name_H-M   'P 1'
#
loop_
_entity.id
_entity.type
_entity.pdbx_description
1 polymer ?
#
loop_
_entity_poly.entity_id
_entity_poly.type
_entity_poly.pdbx_seq_one_letter_code
_entity_poly.pdbx_strand_id
1 'polypeptide(L)'
;MAQVGPKCDGCKLEYTPERVALIIRECGHSICTDCAKKAAYDYYDHYLHCPHCSLPSVINGNLKRLHTNFSLIKFVSEIAKIREELEKAEVPEVPPEIID
;
A
#
# COMPACT_ATOMS: atom_id res chain seq x y z
N MET A 1 -3.52 -18.29 4.35
CA MET A 1 -3.83 -17.47 3.17
C MET A 1 -2.58 -16.69 2.79
N ALA A 2 -2.01 -16.94 1.62
CA ALA A 2 -0.81 -16.23 1.18
C ALA A 2 -1.17 -14.76 0.94
N GLN A 3 -0.32 -13.84 1.40
CA GLN A 3 -0.45 -12.41 1.18
C GLN A 3 -0.10 -12.09 -0.28
N VAL A 4 -1.11 -11.96 -1.17
CA VAL A 4 -0.94 -11.82 -2.63
C VAL A 4 -0.93 -10.35 -3.09
N GLY A 5 -1.00 -9.38 -2.17
CA GLY A 5 -1.01 -7.95 -2.52
C GLY A 5 0.40 -7.33 -2.62
N PRO A 6 0.56 -6.21 -3.35
CA PRO A 6 1.78 -5.41 -3.29
C PRO A 6 2.04 -4.89 -1.87
N LYS A 7 3.30 -4.89 -1.45
CA LYS A 7 3.71 -4.60 -0.07
C LYS A 7 4.60 -3.37 0.04
N CYS A 8 4.50 -2.68 1.17
CA CYS A 8 5.37 -1.58 1.53
C CYS A 8 6.83 -2.04 1.68
N ASP A 9 7.78 -1.34 1.06
CA ASP A 9 9.20 -1.65 1.19
C ASP A 9 9.74 -1.50 2.62
N GLY A 10 9.12 -0.67 3.46
CA GLY A 10 9.51 -0.46 4.85
C GLY A 10 8.99 -1.53 5.81
N CYS A 11 7.66 -1.71 5.88
CA CYS A 11 7.03 -2.56 6.90
C CYS A 11 6.50 -3.91 6.38
N LYS A 12 6.61 -4.16 5.06
CA LYS A 12 6.15 -5.39 4.38
C LYS A 12 4.65 -5.71 4.50
N LEU A 13 3.85 -4.77 5.01
CA LEU A 13 2.38 -4.87 5.01
C LEU A 13 1.83 -4.51 3.61
N GLU A 14 0.73 -5.16 3.23
CA GLU A 14 0.04 -4.89 1.97
C GLU A 14 -0.49 -3.45 1.93
N TYR A 15 -0.44 -2.84 0.76
CA TYR A 15 -1.14 -1.59 0.51
C TYR A 15 -2.65 -1.81 0.46
N THR A 16 -3.39 -0.78 0.87
CA THR A 16 -4.86 -0.70 0.76
C THR A 16 -5.20 0.70 0.23
N PRO A 17 -6.47 0.98 -0.15
CA PRO A 17 -6.87 2.34 -0.51
C PRO A 17 -6.56 3.39 0.58
N GLU A 18 -6.57 2.98 1.86
CA GLU A 18 -6.25 3.82 3.02
C GLU A 18 -4.75 3.82 3.33
N ARG A 19 -4.08 2.68 3.14
CA ARG A 19 -2.62 2.55 3.27
C ARG A 19 -1.97 2.90 1.93
N VAL A 20 -1.93 4.18 1.63
CA VAL A 20 -1.39 4.67 0.35
C VAL A 20 0.12 4.47 0.22
N ALA A 21 0.57 4.21 -1.00
CA ALA A 21 1.96 4.09 -1.39
C ALA A 21 2.51 5.45 -1.84
N LEU A 22 3.62 5.87 -1.25
CA LEU A 22 4.36 7.09 -1.58
C LEU A 22 5.67 6.73 -2.27
N ILE A 23 5.95 7.34 -3.41
CA ILE A 23 7.17 7.16 -4.20
C ILE A 23 8.28 8.05 -3.64
N ILE A 24 9.43 7.45 -3.34
CA ILE A 24 10.67 8.16 -3.02
C ILE A 24 11.31 8.63 -4.33
N ARG A 25 11.46 9.96 -4.50
CA ARG A 25 11.74 10.58 -5.81
C ARG A 25 13.05 10.12 -6.44
N GLU A 26 14.06 9.85 -5.62
CA GLU A 26 15.43 9.60 -6.03
C GLU A 26 15.65 8.14 -6.44
N CYS A 27 14.84 7.19 -5.96
CA CYS A 27 15.02 5.77 -6.26
C CYS A 27 13.77 5.05 -6.81
N GLY A 28 12.59 5.68 -6.80
CA GLY A 28 11.35 5.10 -7.32
C GLY A 28 10.69 4.04 -6.43
N HIS A 29 11.35 3.58 -5.36
CA HIS A 29 10.75 2.66 -4.38
C HIS A 29 9.56 3.30 -3.68
N SER A 30 8.61 2.46 -3.27
CA SER A 30 7.38 2.91 -2.64
C SER A 30 7.32 2.48 -1.18
N ILE A 31 6.90 3.38 -0.30
CA ILE A 31 6.64 3.11 1.12
C ILE A 31 5.28 3.66 1.54
N CYS A 32 4.67 3.12 2.59
CA CYS A 32 3.41 3.66 3.09
C CYS A 32 3.62 4.98 3.85
N THR A 33 2.55 5.75 4.04
CA THR A 33 2.58 7.03 4.79
C THR A 33 3.22 6.91 6.17
N ASP A 34 2.92 5.85 6.92
CA ASP A 34 3.51 5.64 8.26
C ASP A 34 5.02 5.42 8.20
N CYS A 35 5.50 4.63 7.24
CA CYS A 35 6.93 4.43 7.02
C CYS A 35 7.61 5.72 6.55
N ALA A 36 6.96 6.53 5.74
CA ALA A 36 7.49 7.81 5.31
C ALA A 36 7.63 8.79 6.48
N LYS A 37 6.62 8.86 7.37
CA LYS A 37 6.68 9.66 8.61
C LYS A 37 7.81 9.21 9.51
N LYS A 38 7.95 7.90 9.74
CA LYS A 38 9.03 7.35 10.56
C LYS A 38 10.40 7.66 9.96
N ALA A 39 10.58 7.38 8.67
CA ALA A 39 11.85 7.61 7.98
C ALA A 39 12.22 9.10 7.89
N ALA A 40 11.26 10.01 7.89
CA ALA A 40 11.51 11.45 7.96
C ALA A 40 11.90 11.91 9.37
N TYR A 41 11.17 11.42 10.38
CA TYR A 41 11.41 11.74 11.79
C TYR A 41 12.84 11.40 12.23
N ASP A 42 13.35 10.25 11.78
CA ASP A 42 14.72 9.78 12.07
C ASP A 42 15.82 10.74 11.55
N TYR A 43 15.49 11.66 10.64
CA TYR A 43 16.41 12.65 10.06
C TYR A 43 15.88 14.09 10.14
N TYR A 44 15.18 14.41 11.24
CA TYR A 44 14.69 15.75 11.55
C TYR A 44 13.81 16.36 10.45
N ASP A 45 13.04 15.51 9.77
CA ASP A 45 12.14 15.83 8.65
C ASP A 45 12.81 16.50 7.43
N HIS A 46 14.13 16.66 7.38
CA HIS A 46 14.81 17.27 6.23
C HIS A 46 15.06 16.26 5.11
N TYR A 47 15.36 15.03 5.50
CA TYR A 47 15.68 13.93 4.61
C TYR A 47 14.86 12.70 5.00
N LEU A 48 14.82 11.73 4.09
CA LEU A 48 14.49 10.35 4.44
C LEU A 48 15.41 9.42 3.66
N HIS A 49 15.82 8.33 4.30
CA HIS A 49 16.57 7.27 3.62
C HIS A 49 15.60 6.18 3.19
N CYS A 50 15.72 5.74 1.93
CA CYS A 50 14.89 4.67 1.42
C CYS A 50 15.08 3.38 2.24
N PRO A 51 14.04 2.77 2.82
CA PRO A 51 14.17 1.51 3.55
C PRO A 51 14.60 0.31 2.68
N HIS A 52 14.48 0.42 1.36
CA HIS A 52 14.86 -0.63 0.42
C HIS A 52 16.34 -0.57 0.02
N CYS A 53 16.81 0.62 -0.39
CA CYS A 53 18.15 0.80 -1.00
C CYS A 53 19.03 1.83 -0.28
N SER A 54 18.54 2.40 0.83
CA SER A 54 19.24 3.43 1.64
C SER A 54 19.58 4.73 0.91
N LEU A 55 19.13 4.93 -0.33
CA LEU A 55 19.35 6.19 -1.04
C LEU A 55 18.63 7.34 -0.32
N PRO A 56 19.32 8.46 -0.02
CA PRO A 56 18.71 9.62 0.62
C PRO A 56 17.80 10.38 -0.35
N SER A 57 16.74 10.95 0.20
CA SER A 57 15.75 11.78 -0.50
C SER A 57 15.49 13.06 0.27
N VAL A 58 15.41 14.19 -0.43
CA VAL A 58 15.22 15.51 0.19
C VAL A 58 13.74 15.86 0.28
N ILE A 59 13.23 16.06 1.51
CA ILE A 59 11.83 16.40 1.77
C ILE A 59 11.63 17.79 2.43
N ASN A 60 12.66 18.40 3.01
CA ASN A 60 12.63 19.75 3.62
C ASN A 60 11.38 20.02 4.50
N GLY A 61 11.09 19.14 5.46
CA GLY A 61 9.98 19.27 6.40
C GLY A 61 8.61 18.95 5.82
N ASN A 62 8.53 18.55 4.54
CA ASN A 62 7.26 18.40 3.84
C ASN A 62 7.14 17.06 3.13
N LEU A 63 6.53 16.08 3.81
CA LEU A 63 6.22 14.77 3.25
C LEU A 63 5.31 14.81 2.00
N LYS A 64 4.56 15.90 1.78
CA LYS A 64 3.75 16.07 0.55
C LYS A 64 4.61 16.22 -0.72
N ARG A 65 5.94 16.34 -0.58
CA ARG A 65 6.88 16.27 -1.70
C ARG A 65 7.05 14.86 -2.25
N LEU A 66 6.69 13.84 -1.46
CA LEU A 66 6.54 12.48 -1.96
C LEU A 66 5.23 12.38 -2.75
N HIS A 67 5.28 11.70 -3.88
CA HIS A 67 4.14 11.56 -4.76
C HIS A 67 3.43 10.24 -4.46
N THR A 68 2.10 10.27 -4.41
CA THR A 68 1.31 9.03 -4.34
C THR A 68 1.56 8.18 -5.59
N ASN A 69 1.79 6.88 -5.40
CA ASN A 69 1.87 5.91 -6.48
C ASN A 69 0.45 5.54 -6.95
N PHE A 70 -0.18 6.44 -7.73
CA PHE A 70 -1.56 6.27 -8.17
C PHE A 70 -1.78 4.99 -8.99
N SER A 71 -0.81 4.56 -9.80
CA SER A 71 -0.89 3.31 -10.54
C SER A 71 -0.99 2.11 -9.61
N LEU A 72 -0.15 2.06 -8.57
CA LEU A 72 -0.21 0.98 -7.59
C LEU A 72 -1.53 0.97 -6.81
N ILE A 73 -2.03 2.13 -6.41
CA ILE A 73 -3.31 2.24 -5.70
C ILE A 73 -4.49 1.82 -6.58
N LYS A 74 -4.44 2.12 -7.88
CA LYS A 74 -5.42 1.62 -8.84
C LYS A 74 -5.43 0.08 -8.87
N PHE A 75 -4.26 -0.55 -9.00
CA PHE A 75 -4.17 -2.02 -9.00
C PHE A 75 -4.62 -2.65 -7.67
N VAL A 76 -4.23 -2.06 -6.53
CA VAL A 76 -4.69 -2.51 -5.21
C VAL A 76 -6.20 -2.48 -5.12
N SER A 77 -6.83 -1.42 -5.65
CA SER A 77 -8.30 -1.29 -5.66
C SER A 77 -8.97 -2.29 -6.59
N GLU A 78 -8.39 -2.56 -7.76
CA GLU A 78 -8.90 -3.57 -8.71
C GLU A 78 -8.80 -4.99 -8.14
N ILE A 79 -7.67 -5.32 -7.51
CA ILE A 79 -7.47 -6.61 -6.83
C ILE A 79 -8.49 -6.80 -5.70
N ALA A 80 -8.76 -5.74 -4.92
CA ALA A 80 -9.76 -5.81 -3.85
C ALA A 80 -11.16 -6.13 -4.39
N LYS A 81 -11.56 -5.51 -5.50
CA LYS A 81 -12.85 -5.79 -6.16
C LYS A 81 -12.94 -7.23 -6.68
N ILE A 82 -11.90 -7.70 -7.35
CA ILE A 82 -11.85 -9.08 -7.86
C ILE A 82 -11.97 -10.09 -6.72
N ARG A 83 -11.28 -9.85 -5.59
CA ARG A 83 -11.39 -10.72 -4.40
C ARG A 83 -12.81 -10.76 -3.85
N GLU A 84 -13.45 -9.59 -3.72
CA GLU A 84 -14.84 -9.50 -3.26
C GLU A 84 -15.82 -10.25 -4.20
N GLU A 85 -15.63 -10.14 -5.52
CA GLU A 85 -16.44 -10.84 -6.51
C GLU A 85 -16.24 -12.36 -6.45
N LEU A 86 -15.00 -12.83 -6.29
CA LEU A 86 -14.70 -14.25 -6.13
C LEU A 86 -15.29 -14.83 -4.83
N GLU A 87 -15.16 -14.12 -3.71
CA GLU A 87 -15.75 -14.53 -2.44
C GLU A 87 -17.27 -14.66 -2.52
N LYS A 88 -17.94 -13.74 -3.23
CA LYS A 88 -19.39 -13.81 -3.48
C LYS A 88 -19.77 -15.00 -4.36
N ALA A 89 -18.94 -15.35 -5.34
CA ALA A 89 -19.19 -16.47 -6.25
C ALA A 89 -18.97 -17.84 -5.60
N GLU A 90 -18.16 -17.93 -4.53
CA GLU A 90 -17.89 -19.17 -3.79
C GLU A 90 -18.99 -19.53 -2.76
N VAL A 91 -19.92 -18.61 -2.44
CA VAL A 91 -21.07 -18.91 -1.57
C VAL A 91 -22.13 -19.67 -2.39
N PRO A 92 -22.43 -20.96 -2.09
CA PRO A 92 -23.50 -21.67 -2.77
C PRO A 92 -24.82 -20.96 -2.50
N GLU A 93 -25.60 -20.66 -3.54
CA GLU A 93 -27.03 -20.37 -3.39
C GLU A 93 -27.68 -21.63 -2.81
N VAL A 94 -27.85 -21.69 -1.48
CA VAL A 94 -28.65 -22.75 -0.84
C VAL A 94 -30.10 -22.48 -1.25
N PRO A 95 -30.76 -23.36 -2.03
CA PRO A 95 -32.17 -23.19 -2.32
C PRO A 95 -32.95 -23.19 -1.00
N PRO A 96 -34.01 -22.37 -0.86
CA PRO A 96 -34.86 -22.45 0.32
C PRO A 96 -35.36 -23.88 0.45
N GLU A 97 -35.03 -24.52 1.58
CA GLU A 97 -35.49 -25.87 1.91
C GLU A 97 -37.01 -25.90 1.77
N ILE A 98 -37.50 -26.75 0.87
CA ILE A 98 -38.93 -27.04 0.76
C ILE A 98 -39.27 -27.83 2.02
N ILE A 99 -39.86 -27.15 3.00
CA ILE A 99 -40.41 -27.77 4.19
C ILE A 99 -41.77 -28.34 3.78
N ASP A 100 -41.79 -29.65 3.48
CA ASP A 100 -43.02 -30.44 3.28
C ASP A 100 -43.79 -30.64 4.60
#